data_AF-A0A7L8UE29-F1
#
_entry.id   AF-A0A7L8UE29-F1
#
_cell.length_a   1.000
_cell.length_b   1.000
_cell.length_c   1.000
_cell.angle_alpha   90.00
_cell.angle_beta   90.00
_cell.angle_gamma   90.00
#
_symmetry.space_group_name_H-M   'P 1'
#
loop_
_entity.id
_entity.type
_entity.pdbx_description
1 polymer ?
#
loop_
_entity_poly.entity_id
_entity_poly.type
_entity_poly.pdbx_seq_one_letter_code
_entity_poly.pdbx_strand_id
1 'polypeptide(L)'
;MKYLFIIVTLLSISLNQKTDKLNGRYNYLIEDNNSYVQRDKITFNDSVFVFDSKYMPKGKISYGNIILLENFINTDLIISISKDQIKKDTIPFYMHDKQSSAANYLDEVVGKGKLIRIK
;
A
#
# COMPACT_ATOMS: atom_id res chain seq x y z
N MET A 1 -9.55 43.04 0.58
CA MET A 1 -8.61 42.46 1.57
C MET A 1 -9.16 41.24 2.32
N LYS A 2 -10.46 41.12 2.65
CA LYS A 2 -11.01 40.01 3.45
C LYS A 2 -10.92 38.62 2.79
N TYR A 3 -11.07 38.56 1.47
CA TYR A 3 -11.00 37.31 0.70
C TYR A 3 -9.58 36.77 0.49
N LEU A 4 -8.57 37.64 0.59
CA LEU A 4 -7.17 37.24 0.40
C LEU A 4 -6.69 36.34 1.56
N PHE A 5 -7.16 36.62 2.79
CA PHE A 5 -6.91 35.75 3.95
C PHE A 5 -7.53 34.36 3.81
N ILE A 6 -8.73 34.25 3.22
CA ILE A 6 -9.41 32.97 2.98
C ILE A 6 -8.63 32.16 1.94
N ILE A 7 -8.19 32.79 0.84
CA ILE A 7 -7.40 32.13 -0.20
C ILE A 7 -6.07 31.64 0.36
N VAL A 8 -5.36 32.49 1.12
CA VAL A 8 -4.07 32.14 1.74
C VAL A 8 -4.23 30.99 2.75
N THR A 9 -5.27 31.01 3.58
CA THR A 9 -5.55 29.91 4.53
C THR A 9 -5.86 28.59 3.81
N LEU A 10 -6.73 28.59 2.80
CA LEU A 10 -7.00 27.39 2.01
C LEU A 10 -5.75 26.86 1.28
N LEU A 11 -4.91 27.74 0.71
CA LEU A 11 -3.66 27.34 0.06
C LEU A 11 -2.68 26.72 1.07
N SER A 12 -2.56 27.30 2.26
CA SER A 12 -1.65 26.79 3.29
C SER A 12 -2.08 25.44 3.86
N ILE A 13 -3.39 25.11 3.83
CA ILE A 13 -3.90 23.79 4.22
C ILE A 13 -3.54 22.73 3.17
N SER A 14 -3.62 23.05 1.87
CA SER A 14 -3.27 22.10 0.81
C SER A 14 -1.76 21.85 0.71
N LEU A 15 -0.93 22.87 0.92
CA LEU A 15 0.53 22.77 0.89
C LEU A 15 1.14 22.01 2.08
N ASN A 16 0.47 21.98 3.24
CA ASN A 16 0.96 21.28 4.44
C ASN A 16 0.51 19.81 4.55
N GLN A 17 -0.20 19.26 3.57
CA GLN A 17 -0.53 17.83 3.56
C GLN A 17 0.70 17.00 3.20
N LYS A 18 1.57 16.73 4.20
CA LYS A 18 2.50 15.61 4.12
C LYS A 18 1.68 14.34 4.03
N THR A 19 1.55 13.81 2.81
CA THR A 19 0.97 12.49 2.62
C THR A 19 2.02 11.50 3.07
N ASP A 20 1.75 10.81 4.18
CA ASP A 20 2.59 9.70 4.60
C ASP A 20 2.59 8.66 3.48
N LYS A 21 3.79 8.30 3.01
CA LYS A 21 4.00 7.34 1.92
C LYS A 21 4.80 6.15 2.41
N LEU A 22 4.57 5.00 1.80
CA LEU A 22 5.45 3.84 1.99
C LEU A 22 6.82 4.18 1.41
N ASN A 23 7.85 3.99 2.21
CA ASN A 23 9.23 4.20 1.81
C ASN A 23 10.13 3.17 2.50
N GLY A 24 11.20 2.77 1.81
CA GLY A 24 12.22 1.85 2.29
C GLY A 24 11.98 0.41 1.83
N ARG A 25 12.75 -0.51 2.44
CA ARG A 25 12.75 -1.93 2.13
C ARG A 25 12.04 -2.73 3.21
N TYR A 26 11.29 -3.75 2.82
CA TYR A 26 10.51 -4.60 3.71
C TYR A 26 10.65 -6.05 3.30
N ASN A 27 10.65 -6.96 4.28
CA ASN A 27 10.33 -8.36 4.03
C ASN A 27 8.82 -8.47 3.82
N TYR A 28 8.42 -9.22 2.82
CA TYR A 28 7.03 -9.53 2.51
C TYR A 28 6.68 -10.95 2.94
N LEU A 29 5.68 -11.08 3.80
CA LEU A 29 5.23 -12.35 4.36
C LEU A 29 3.75 -12.57 4.03
N ILE A 30 3.42 -13.80 3.60
CA ILE A 30 2.04 -14.26 3.39
C ILE A 30 1.65 -15.19 4.53
N GLU A 31 0.41 -15.09 4.99
CA GLU A 31 -0.15 -16.09 5.88
C GLU A 31 -0.52 -17.37 5.11
N ASP A 32 -0.04 -18.50 5.61
CA ASP A 32 -0.31 -19.84 5.10
C ASP A 32 -0.53 -20.77 6.32
N ASN A 33 -1.72 -21.35 6.43
CA ASN A 33 -2.12 -22.23 7.54
C ASN A 33 -1.79 -21.67 8.94
N ASN A 34 -2.21 -20.42 9.23
CA ASN A 34 -1.94 -19.69 10.48
C ASN A 34 -0.45 -19.39 10.77
N SER A 35 0.45 -19.62 9.82
CA SER A 35 1.87 -19.27 9.91
C SER A 35 2.21 -18.20 8.88
N TYR A 36 3.24 -17.38 9.15
CA TYR A 36 3.70 -16.38 8.18
C TYR A 36 4.99 -16.84 7.53
N VAL A 37 4.96 -16.98 6.21
CA VAL A 37 6.13 -17.37 5.41
C VAL A 37 6.65 -16.17 4.64
N GLN A 38 7.94 -15.87 4.81
CA GLN A 38 8.61 -14.84 4.02
C GLN A 38 8.75 -15.30 2.57
N ARG A 39 8.21 -14.50 1.64
CA ARG A 39 8.21 -14.82 0.21
C ARG A 39 9.28 -14.05 -0.54
N ASP A 40 9.43 -12.75 -0.26
CA ASP A 40 10.43 -11.89 -0.92
C ASP A 40 10.69 -10.62 -0.11
N LYS A 41 11.48 -9.70 -0.66
CA LYS A 41 11.65 -8.32 -0.21
C LYS A 41 11.04 -7.36 -1.22
N ILE A 42 10.49 -6.27 -0.71
CA ILE A 42 9.85 -5.22 -1.50
C ILE A 42 10.49 -3.89 -1.14
N THR A 43 10.84 -3.12 -2.17
CA THR A 43 11.31 -1.74 -2.05
C THR A 43 10.21 -0.79 -2.51
N PHE A 44 9.82 0.12 -1.62
CA PHE A 44 8.87 1.17 -1.92
C PHE A 44 9.61 2.46 -2.26
N ASN A 45 9.22 3.06 -3.38
CA ASN A 45 9.71 4.36 -3.79
C ASN A 45 8.54 5.20 -4.31
N ASP A 46 8.07 6.09 -3.44
CA ASP A 46 6.99 7.03 -3.73
C ASP A 46 5.69 6.32 -4.17
N SER A 47 5.38 6.32 -5.47
CA SER A 47 4.16 5.77 -6.07
C SER A 47 4.35 4.39 -6.70
N VAL A 48 5.54 3.79 -6.56
CA VAL A 48 5.83 2.48 -7.14
C VAL A 48 6.53 1.58 -6.12
N PHE A 49 6.38 0.27 -6.30
CA PHE A 49 7.15 -0.71 -5.56
C PHE A 49 7.74 -1.75 -6.50
N VAL A 50 8.86 -2.33 -6.07
CA VAL A 50 9.61 -3.33 -6.83
C VAL A 50 10.00 -4.45 -5.88
N PHE A 51 9.82 -5.68 -6.33
CA PHE A 51 10.31 -6.87 -5.63
C PHE A 51 11.80 -7.08 -5.91
N ASP A 52 12.53 -7.65 -4.97
CA ASP A 52 13.93 -8.03 -5.19
C ASP A 52 14.05 -9.15 -6.26
N SER A 53 13.03 -10.02 -6.38
CA SER A 53 12.96 -11.01 -7.45
C SER A 53 12.76 -10.38 -8.83
N LYS A 54 13.69 -10.64 -9.76
CA LYS A 54 13.68 -10.12 -11.14
C LYS A 54 12.48 -10.53 -12.00
N TYR A 55 11.73 -11.55 -11.58
CA TYR A 55 10.61 -12.10 -12.33
C TYR A 55 9.26 -11.49 -11.94
N MET A 56 9.24 -10.68 -10.87
CA MET A 56 8.01 -10.07 -10.39
C MET A 56 7.77 -8.70 -11.02
N PRO A 57 6.49 -8.35 -11.26
CA PRO A 57 6.15 -7.08 -11.87
C PRO A 57 6.51 -5.91 -10.95
N LYS A 58 6.81 -4.76 -11.56
CA LYS A 58 6.79 -3.48 -10.87
C LYS A 58 5.35 -3.08 -10.62
N GLY A 59 4.99 -2.85 -9.37
CA GLY A 59 3.65 -2.44 -8.98
C GLY A 59 3.51 -0.94 -8.78
N LYS A 60 2.26 -0.48 -8.73
CA LYS A 60 1.89 0.92 -8.47
C LYS A 60 1.20 1.04 -7.13
N ILE A 61 1.29 2.23 -6.53
CA ILE A 61 0.70 2.53 -5.23
C ILE A 61 -0.28 3.69 -5.39
N SER A 62 -1.51 3.46 -4.97
CA SER A 62 -2.57 4.47 -4.91
C SER A 62 -2.81 4.85 -3.46
N TYR A 63 -2.55 6.11 -3.10
CA TYR A 63 -2.68 6.62 -1.74
C TYR A 63 -4.06 7.27 -1.52
N GLY A 64 -4.98 6.54 -0.87
CA GLY A 64 -6.26 7.05 -0.40
C GLY A 64 -6.42 6.90 1.12
N ASN A 65 -7.67 6.76 1.60
CA ASN A 65 -7.93 6.33 2.98
C ASN A 65 -7.44 4.89 3.22
N ILE A 66 -7.59 4.06 2.19
CA ILE A 66 -6.94 2.76 2.05
C ILE A 66 -5.87 2.93 0.98
N ILE A 67 -4.69 2.40 1.25
CA ILE A 67 -3.57 2.39 0.31
C ILE A 67 -3.65 1.09 -0.49
N LEU A 68 -3.64 1.20 -1.81
CA LEU A 68 -3.71 0.06 -2.71
C LEU A 68 -2.37 -0.15 -3.41
N LEU A 69 -1.89 -1.39 -3.38
CA LEU A 69 -0.72 -1.85 -4.14
C LEU A 69 -1.23 -2.70 -5.30
N GLU A 70 -1.13 -2.14 -6.49
CA GLU A 70 -1.58 -2.80 -7.72
C GLU A 70 -0.51 -3.69 -8.31
N ASN A 71 -0.96 -4.73 -9.01
CA ASN A 71 -0.15 -5.73 -9.69
C ASN A 71 0.80 -6.45 -8.72
N PHE A 72 0.23 -6.90 -7.61
CA PHE A 72 0.97 -7.54 -6.55
C PHE A 72 1.23 -9.00 -6.90
N ILE A 73 2.48 -9.44 -7.13
CA ILE A 73 2.85 -10.78 -7.66
C ILE A 73 2.39 -11.02 -9.11
N ASN A 74 1.14 -10.71 -9.46
CA ASN A 74 0.56 -10.77 -10.79
C ASN A 74 -0.36 -9.56 -11.04
N THR A 75 -0.95 -9.43 -12.23
CA THR A 75 -1.78 -8.28 -12.63
C THR A 75 -3.15 -8.21 -11.95
N ASP A 76 -3.66 -9.33 -11.48
CA ASP A 76 -5.02 -9.48 -10.96
C ASP A 76 -5.07 -9.30 -9.46
N LEU A 77 -3.98 -9.56 -8.75
CA LEU A 77 -3.92 -9.44 -7.30
C LEU A 77 -3.58 -8.00 -6.88
N ILE A 78 -4.40 -7.46 -5.99
CA ILE A 78 -4.22 -6.17 -5.32
C ILE A 78 -4.03 -6.39 -3.83
N ILE A 79 -3.20 -5.55 -3.21
CA ILE A 79 -3.11 -5.45 -1.76
C ILE A 79 -3.77 -4.17 -1.25
N SER A 80 -4.48 -4.26 -0.13
CA SER A 80 -4.97 -3.11 0.64
C SER A 80 -4.24 -2.98 1.99
N ILE A 81 -3.90 -1.74 2.33
CA ILE A 81 -3.23 -1.36 3.59
C ILE A 81 -3.96 -0.17 4.19
N SER A 82 -4.26 -0.24 5.49
CA SER A 82 -4.84 0.91 6.19
C SER A 82 -3.80 2.02 6.37
N LYS A 83 -4.18 3.28 6.07
CA LYS A 83 -3.27 4.44 6.08
C LYS A 83 -2.62 4.70 7.43
N ASP A 84 -3.27 4.37 8.53
CA ASP A 84 -2.72 4.53 9.89
C ASP A 84 -1.58 3.53 10.21
N GLN A 85 -1.44 2.46 9.41
CA GLN A 85 -0.46 1.40 9.65
C GLN A 85 0.91 1.70 9.03
N ILE A 86 1.01 2.55 8.00
CA ILE A 86 2.25 2.68 7.19
C ILE A 86 3.45 3.30 7.92
N LYS A 87 3.22 3.87 9.10
CA LYS A 87 4.28 4.38 9.98
C LYS A 87 4.93 3.30 10.85
N LYS A 88 4.31 2.13 10.94
CA LYS A 88 4.78 1.03 11.79
C LYS A 88 5.89 0.24 11.11
N ASP A 89 6.71 -0.42 11.91
CA ASP A 89 7.73 -1.35 11.41
C ASP A 89 7.10 -2.64 10.86
N THR A 90 5.91 -3.01 11.33
CA THR A 90 5.12 -4.12 10.80
C THR A 90 3.78 -3.60 10.31
N ILE A 91 3.51 -3.79 9.02
CA ILE A 91 2.34 -3.27 8.33
C ILE A 91 1.50 -4.47 7.87
N PRO A 92 0.36 -4.74 8.51
CA PRO A 92 -0.56 -5.77 8.03
C PRO A 92 -1.23 -5.33 6.73
N PHE A 93 -1.60 -6.29 5.89
CA PHE A 93 -2.28 -6.04 4.64
C PHE A 93 -3.24 -7.17 4.28
N TYR A 94 -4.20 -6.88 3.40
CA TYR A 94 -5.13 -7.85 2.82
C TYR A 94 -4.94 -7.95 1.31
N MET A 95 -5.21 -9.13 0.76
CA MET A 95 -5.10 -9.44 -0.66
C MET A 95 -6.50 -9.61 -1.27
N HIS A 96 -6.66 -9.11 -2.48
CA HIS A 96 -7.92 -9.08 -3.22
C HIS A 96 -7.66 -9.47 -4.68
N ASP A 97 -8.56 -10.28 -5.26
CA ASP A 97 -8.51 -10.66 -6.67
C ASP A 97 -9.42 -9.76 -7.50
N LYS A 98 -8.87 -9.00 -8.45
CA LYS A 98 -9.64 -8.15 -9.38
C LYS A 98 -10.67 -8.93 -10.20
N GLN A 99 -10.45 -10.23 -10.40
CA GLN A 99 -11.37 -11.10 -11.15
C GLN A 99 -12.46 -11.72 -10.28
N SER A 100 -12.52 -11.36 -8.98
CA SER A 100 -13.60 -11.79 -8.08
C SER A 100 -14.99 -11.50 -8.68
N SER A 101 -15.92 -12.42 -8.44
CA SER A 101 -17.34 -12.26 -8.79
C SER A 101 -18.10 -11.32 -7.85
N ALA A 102 -17.45 -10.79 -6.81
CA ALA A 102 -18.07 -9.81 -5.92
C ALA A 102 -18.40 -8.51 -6.67
N ALA A 103 -19.46 -7.83 -6.24
CA ALA A 103 -19.85 -6.53 -6.82
C ALA A 103 -18.73 -5.48 -6.71
N ASN A 104 -17.94 -5.56 -5.65
CA ASN A 104 -16.69 -4.85 -5.47
C ASN A 104 -15.63 -5.84 -4.97
N TYR A 105 -14.59 -6.06 -5.77
CA TYR A 105 -13.53 -7.03 -5.46
C TYR A 105 -12.76 -6.70 -4.16
N LEU A 106 -12.77 -5.44 -3.70
CA LEU A 106 -12.13 -5.04 -2.45
C LEU A 106 -12.88 -5.54 -1.21
N ASP A 107 -14.14 -5.97 -1.36
CA ASP A 107 -14.94 -6.48 -0.25
C ASP A 107 -14.63 -7.96 0.05
N GLU A 108 -14.02 -8.68 -0.89
CA GLU A 108 -13.60 -10.07 -0.72
C GLU A 108 -12.09 -10.15 -0.40
N VAL A 109 -11.76 -10.81 0.72
CA VAL A 109 -10.37 -11.05 1.11
C VAL A 109 -9.99 -12.47 0.74
N VAL A 110 -9.09 -12.61 -0.23
CA VAL A 110 -8.56 -13.92 -0.69
C VAL A 110 -7.29 -14.33 0.06
N GLY A 111 -6.73 -13.44 0.87
CA GLY A 111 -5.68 -13.75 1.81
C GLY A 111 -5.14 -12.52 2.53
N LYS A 112 -4.16 -12.71 3.40
CA LYS A 112 -3.55 -11.62 4.17
C LYS A 112 -2.07 -11.86 4.43
N GLY A 113 -1.40 -10.82 4.90
CA GLY A 113 0.01 -10.91 5.21
C GLY A 113 0.54 -9.68 5.93
N LYS A 114 1.86 -9.55 5.97
CA LYS A 114 2.53 -8.39 6.60
C LYS A 114 3.82 -8.01 5.87
N LEU A 115 4.09 -6.70 5.87
CA LEU A 115 5.38 -6.12 5.51
C LEU A 115 6.15 -5.84 6.79
N ILE A 116 7.41 -6.28 6.87
CA ILE A 116 8.29 -6.02 8.01
C ILE A 116 9.46 -5.17 7.54
N ARG A 117 9.58 -3.94 8.05
CA ARG A 117 10.64 -2.99 7.67
C ARG A 117 12.01 -3.60 7.93
N ILE A 118 12.90 -3.48 6.95
CA ILE A 118 14.32 -3.82 7.06
C ILE A 118 15.04 -2.55 7.50
N LYS A 119 15.76 -2.62 8.63
CA LYS A 119 16.57 -1.52 9.16
C LYS A 119 17.91 -1.43 8.44
#